data_AF-A0A087S082-F1
#
_entry.id   AF-A0A087S082-F1
#
_cell.length_a   1.000
_cell.length_b   1.000
_cell.length_c   1.000
_cell.angle_alpha   90.00
_cell.angle_beta   90.00
_cell.angle_gamma   90.00
#
_symmetry.space_group_name_H-M   'P 1'
#
loop_
_entity.id
_entity.type
_entity.pdbx_description
1 polymer ?
#
loop_
_entity_poly.entity_id
_entity_poly.type
_entity_poly.pdbx_seq_one_letter_code
_entity_poly.pdbx_strand_id
1 'polypeptide(L)'
;MKPLFVAIISMTLLFSTFTLTESFAAKPSQSDWVYLIKSNDQGLKNMFGVKNNFDVGFTTFLNERQATALERAGLGIEKVPLYDITKPPGGCDPWPECKNGGGDDDGGDSGGSDAARTATPTTQIPWGINTIYKNSGAVPSGGDGIKVAVLDTGVNKDHFDLKNRIVDCKDFTKGPNVKNRCQDDNGHGTHVAGTILADAGSDGLGIYGVAPGASLMAYKVCASGCWTDDIAKAIDAAGSNGASIVSMSLGGDSESSLIRDAIDRNPHILFIAAAGNDGPVDGSIDYPGANANVVAVGAIDSGISVPNWSSRGINNGDYFILEREVEFGEPGVSVYSAWNDGTYNTISGTSMATPHVSGLAAKVWQGNAQDTRTYLNSLASDIWTVGDDTATGFGLPQVP
;
A
#
# COMPACT_ATOMS: atom_id res chain seq x y z
N MET A 1 -0.74 -62.22 4.67
CA MET A 1 -2.05 -61.93 4.04
C MET A 1 -2.45 -60.50 4.40
N LYS A 2 -2.28 -59.57 3.46
CA LYS A 2 -2.95 -58.25 3.41
C LYS A 2 -4.27 -58.42 2.64
N PRO A 3 -5.21 -57.46 2.59
CA PRO A 3 -5.55 -56.43 3.59
C PRO A 3 -7.07 -56.17 3.70
N LEU A 4 -7.45 -55.30 4.64
CA LEU A 4 -8.77 -54.65 4.74
C LEU A 4 -8.65 -53.19 4.23
N PHE A 5 -9.76 -52.69 3.69
CA PHE A 5 -9.94 -51.50 2.86
C PHE A 5 -9.48 -50.16 3.45
N VAL A 6 -8.76 -49.37 2.63
CA VAL A 6 -8.73 -47.90 2.70
C VAL A 6 -9.19 -47.40 1.33
N ALA A 7 -10.36 -46.74 1.29
CA ALA A 7 -10.89 -46.13 0.09
C ALA A 7 -10.12 -44.83 -0.20
N ILE A 8 -9.11 -44.94 -1.07
CA ILE A 8 -8.51 -43.79 -1.75
C ILE A 8 -9.54 -43.35 -2.80
N ILE A 9 -10.11 -42.16 -2.66
CA ILE A 9 -10.80 -41.49 -3.76
C ILE A 9 -9.71 -41.11 -4.77
N SER A 10 -9.40 -42.06 -5.64
CA SER A 10 -8.61 -41.83 -6.85
C SER A 10 -9.52 -41.08 -7.81
N MET A 11 -9.48 -39.75 -7.74
CA MET A 11 -10.05 -38.87 -8.78
C MET A 11 -9.19 -39.02 -10.02
N THR A 12 -9.39 -40.15 -10.69
CA THR A 12 -8.80 -40.47 -11.99
C THR A 12 -9.55 -39.61 -12.98
N LEU A 13 -9.16 -38.34 -13.09
CA LEU A 13 -9.50 -37.54 -14.26
C LEU A 13 -8.90 -38.29 -15.45
N LEU A 14 -9.74 -39.02 -16.17
CA LEU A 14 -9.51 -39.50 -17.53
C LEU A 14 -9.44 -38.26 -18.42
N PHE A 15 -8.37 -37.50 -18.25
CA PHE A 15 -7.97 -36.41 -19.11
C PHE A 15 -7.62 -37.02 -20.46
N SER A 16 -8.26 -36.54 -21.53
CA SER A 16 -7.80 -36.80 -22.88
C SER A 16 -6.38 -36.23 -23.01
N THR A 17 -5.38 -37.09 -22.83
CA THR A 17 -3.96 -36.74 -22.70
C THR A 17 -3.38 -36.07 -23.94
N PHE A 18 -4.14 -35.95 -25.04
CA PHE A 18 -3.66 -35.46 -26.32
C PHE A 18 -3.89 -33.95 -26.55
N THR A 19 -4.84 -33.31 -25.84
CA THR A 19 -5.14 -31.86 -26.03
C THR A 19 -4.58 -30.97 -24.91
N LEU A 20 -4.36 -31.53 -23.72
CA LEU A 20 -3.89 -30.79 -22.55
C LEU A 20 -2.37 -30.64 -22.52
N THR A 21 -1.62 -31.61 -23.06
CA THR A 21 -0.15 -31.57 -23.09
C THR A 21 0.37 -30.39 -23.89
N GLU A 22 -0.27 -30.02 -25.00
CA GLU A 22 0.14 -28.85 -25.79
C GLU A 22 -0.20 -27.53 -25.09
N SER A 23 -1.30 -27.48 -24.33
CA SER A 23 -1.73 -26.27 -23.61
C SER A 23 -0.85 -26.00 -22.37
N PHE A 24 -0.25 -27.05 -21.77
CA PHE A 24 0.58 -26.94 -20.58
C PHE A 24 2.09 -27.04 -20.84
N ALA A 25 2.54 -27.38 -22.05
CA ALA A 25 3.96 -27.47 -22.39
C ALA A 25 4.64 -26.12 -22.69
N ALA A 26 3.88 -25.04 -22.88
CA ALA A 26 4.43 -23.72 -23.14
C ALA A 26 5.04 -23.13 -21.86
N LYS A 27 6.32 -22.72 -21.93
CA LYS A 27 6.95 -21.91 -20.87
C LYS A 27 6.20 -20.59 -20.72
N PRO A 28 6.07 -20.07 -19.49
CA PRO A 28 5.42 -18.79 -19.25
C PRO A 28 6.06 -17.68 -20.09
N SER A 29 5.22 -16.88 -20.75
CA SER A 29 5.60 -15.80 -21.66
C SER A 29 5.18 -14.44 -21.08
N GLN A 30 5.61 -13.35 -21.71
CA GLN A 30 5.33 -11.97 -21.25
C GLN A 30 3.83 -11.59 -21.23
N SER A 31 2.92 -12.48 -21.67
CA SER A 31 1.46 -12.30 -21.66
C SER A 31 0.74 -12.92 -20.45
N ASP A 32 1.46 -13.38 -19.44
CA ASP A 32 0.90 -14.20 -18.38
C ASP A 32 0.32 -13.37 -17.23
N TRP A 33 -0.88 -13.74 -16.78
CA TRP A 33 -1.56 -13.12 -15.63
C TRP A 33 -1.40 -13.99 -14.39
N VAL A 34 -1.51 -13.37 -13.21
CA VAL A 34 -1.55 -14.11 -11.95
C VAL A 34 -2.97 -14.65 -11.73
N TYR A 35 -3.07 -15.93 -11.44
CA TYR A 35 -4.32 -16.61 -11.11
C TYR A 35 -4.20 -17.32 -9.77
N LEU A 36 -5.25 -17.24 -8.95
CA LEU A 36 -5.45 -18.07 -7.77
C LEU A 36 -6.11 -19.39 -8.18
N ILE A 37 -5.43 -20.49 -7.91
CA ILE A 37 -5.99 -21.84 -8.00
C ILE A 37 -6.48 -22.21 -6.60
N LYS A 38 -7.80 -22.38 -6.42
CA LYS A 38 -8.46 -22.75 -5.16
C LYS A 38 -8.31 -24.24 -4.85
N SER A 39 -7.06 -24.68 -4.74
CA SER A 39 -6.68 -26.06 -4.44
C SER A 39 -5.34 -26.09 -3.72
N ASN A 40 -5.21 -27.00 -2.75
CA ASN A 40 -3.94 -27.27 -2.07
C ASN A 40 -3.23 -28.53 -2.58
N ASP A 41 -3.68 -29.09 -3.71
CA ASP A 41 -3.06 -30.27 -4.31
C ASP A 41 -1.59 -30.04 -4.68
N GLN A 42 -0.70 -30.90 -4.17
CA GLN A 42 0.73 -30.77 -4.39
C GLN A 42 1.13 -31.06 -5.84
N GLY A 43 0.37 -31.90 -6.55
CA GLY A 43 0.58 -32.18 -7.97
C GLY A 43 0.38 -30.94 -8.83
N LEU A 44 -0.71 -30.18 -8.57
CA LEU A 44 -0.97 -28.90 -9.24
C LEU A 44 0.11 -27.87 -8.91
N LYS A 45 0.54 -27.75 -7.64
CA LYS A 45 1.63 -26.86 -7.23
C LYS A 45 2.94 -27.17 -7.97
N ASN A 46 3.26 -28.45 -8.10
CA ASN A 46 4.47 -28.89 -8.82
C ASN A 46 4.34 -28.65 -10.33
N MET A 47 3.14 -28.80 -10.90
CA MET A 47 2.89 -28.65 -12.33
C MET A 47 2.97 -27.19 -12.79
N PHE A 48 2.36 -26.27 -12.03
CA PHE A 48 2.24 -24.87 -12.41
C PHE A 48 3.26 -23.96 -11.75
N GLY A 49 4.01 -24.46 -10.75
CA GLY A 49 4.77 -23.61 -9.86
C GLY A 49 3.86 -22.79 -8.94
N VAL A 50 4.47 -22.21 -7.91
CA VAL A 50 3.77 -21.39 -6.91
C VAL A 50 4.43 -20.02 -6.85
N LYS A 51 3.63 -18.97 -7.02
CA LYS A 51 4.00 -17.60 -6.71
C LYS A 51 3.82 -17.36 -5.21
N ASN A 52 2.58 -17.46 -4.71
CA ASN A 52 2.25 -17.34 -3.29
C ASN A 52 1.31 -18.47 -2.83
N ASN A 53 1.47 -18.96 -1.60
CA ASN A 53 0.57 -19.93 -0.98
C ASN A 53 -0.44 -19.25 -0.07
N PHE A 54 -1.70 -19.64 -0.08
CA PHE A 54 -2.75 -19.17 0.81
C PHE A 54 -3.51 -20.36 1.40
N ASP A 55 -4.30 -20.15 2.46
CA ASP A 55 -5.09 -21.24 3.04
C ASP A 55 -6.09 -21.81 2.03
N VAL A 56 -6.65 -20.93 1.18
CA VAL A 56 -7.61 -21.27 0.12
C VAL A 56 -6.97 -21.89 -1.13
N GLY A 57 -5.63 -21.86 -1.28
CA GLY A 57 -4.95 -22.38 -2.46
C GLY A 57 -3.60 -21.75 -2.75
N PHE A 58 -3.26 -21.54 -4.01
CA PHE A 58 -2.00 -20.89 -4.39
C PHE A 58 -2.16 -20.05 -5.64
N THR A 59 -1.37 -18.98 -5.74
CA THR A 59 -1.29 -18.18 -6.96
C THR A 59 -0.15 -18.67 -7.85
N THR A 60 -0.34 -18.53 -9.15
CA THR A 60 0.67 -18.85 -10.15
C THR A 60 0.45 -18.03 -11.42
N PHE A 61 1.45 -17.99 -12.30
CA PHE A 61 1.34 -17.36 -13.60
C PHE A 61 0.75 -18.35 -14.60
N LEU A 62 -0.35 -17.96 -15.24
CA LEU A 62 -0.97 -18.73 -16.31
C LEU A 62 -1.25 -17.84 -17.52
N ASN A 63 -1.20 -18.44 -18.70
CA ASN A 63 -1.83 -17.84 -19.88
C ASN A 63 -3.33 -18.17 -19.93
N GLU A 64 -4.09 -17.45 -20.76
CA GLU A 64 -5.55 -17.60 -20.87
C GLU A 64 -6.00 -19.03 -21.24
N ARG A 65 -5.21 -19.74 -22.07
CA ARG A 65 -5.54 -21.12 -22.47
C ARG A 65 -5.42 -22.08 -21.29
N GLN A 66 -4.37 -21.93 -20.49
CA GLN A 66 -4.16 -22.73 -19.27
C GLN A 66 -5.28 -22.45 -18.25
N ALA A 67 -5.59 -21.17 -18.00
CA ALA A 67 -6.66 -20.78 -17.09
C ALA A 67 -8.02 -21.36 -17.54
N THR A 68 -8.37 -21.21 -18.83
CA THR A 68 -9.61 -21.77 -19.40
C THR A 68 -9.66 -23.30 -19.31
N ALA A 69 -8.53 -23.98 -19.51
CA ALA A 69 -8.46 -25.44 -19.42
C ALA A 69 -8.70 -25.93 -17.98
N LEU A 70 -8.13 -25.25 -16.99
CA LEU A 70 -8.34 -25.57 -15.57
C LEU A 70 -9.77 -25.30 -15.13
N GLU A 71 -10.36 -24.18 -15.57
CA GLU A 71 -11.76 -23.86 -15.32
C GLU A 71 -12.70 -24.93 -15.93
N ARG A 72 -12.47 -25.35 -17.18
CA ARG A 72 -13.22 -26.45 -17.82
C ARG A 72 -13.03 -27.80 -17.13
N ALA A 73 -11.91 -28.00 -16.44
CA ALA A 73 -11.67 -29.18 -15.62
C ALA A 73 -12.37 -29.12 -14.25
N GLY A 74 -13.11 -28.04 -13.96
CA GLY A 74 -13.88 -27.87 -12.73
C GLY A 74 -13.06 -27.37 -11.55
N LEU A 75 -11.84 -26.86 -11.78
CA LEU A 75 -11.04 -26.22 -10.73
C LEU A 75 -11.52 -24.79 -10.51
N GLY A 76 -11.61 -24.37 -9.24
CA GLY A 76 -11.87 -22.98 -8.90
C GLY A 76 -10.66 -22.13 -9.24
N ILE A 77 -10.76 -21.32 -10.30
CA ILE A 77 -9.73 -20.40 -10.75
C ILE A 77 -10.27 -18.97 -10.64
N GLU A 78 -9.46 -18.05 -10.13
CA GLU A 78 -9.79 -16.64 -10.01
C GLU A 78 -8.61 -15.81 -10.53
N LYS A 79 -8.88 -14.86 -11.43
CA LYS A 79 -7.83 -13.93 -11.89
C LYS A 79 -7.51 -12.98 -10.74
N VAL A 80 -6.24 -12.90 -10.35
CA VAL A 80 -5.80 -12.02 -9.26
C VAL A 80 -5.85 -10.57 -9.77
N PRO A 81 -6.57 -9.65 -9.09
CA PRO A 81 -6.57 -8.25 -9.47
C PRO A 81 -5.16 -7.64 -9.40
N LEU A 82 -4.90 -6.72 -10.32
CA LEU A 82 -3.71 -5.87 -10.34
C LEU A 82 -4.16 -4.46 -9.96
N TYR A 83 -3.66 -3.97 -8.82
CA TYR A 83 -3.85 -2.59 -8.39
C TYR A 83 -2.73 -1.72 -8.93
N ASP A 84 -2.88 -0.41 -8.79
CA ASP A 84 -1.89 0.56 -9.25
C ASP A 84 -1.63 1.66 -8.21
N ILE A 85 -0.48 2.30 -8.36
CA ILE A 85 -0.21 3.62 -7.82
C ILE A 85 -0.51 4.60 -8.96
N THR A 86 -1.76 5.07 -9.03
CA THR A 86 -2.19 5.93 -10.14
C THR A 86 -1.25 7.12 -10.28
N LYS A 87 -0.95 7.47 -11.54
CA LYS A 87 -0.12 8.63 -11.85
C LYS A 87 -0.64 9.85 -11.07
N PRO A 88 0.21 10.55 -10.28
CA PRO A 88 -0.18 11.74 -9.55
C PRO A 88 -0.96 12.73 -10.44
N PRO A 89 -2.09 13.29 -9.98
CA PRO A 89 -2.78 14.34 -10.71
C PRO A 89 -1.85 15.53 -10.98
N GLY A 90 -1.75 15.94 -12.26
CA GLY A 90 -0.79 16.95 -12.71
C GLY A 90 0.64 16.43 -12.88
N GLY A 91 0.86 15.13 -12.69
CA GLY A 91 2.12 14.45 -12.96
C GLY A 91 2.51 14.50 -14.43
N CYS A 92 3.81 14.44 -14.66
CA CYS A 92 4.46 14.37 -15.96
C CYS A 92 4.27 13.01 -16.67
N ASP A 93 4.59 12.94 -17.96
CA ASP A 93 4.39 11.77 -18.83
C ASP A 93 5.67 11.48 -19.63
N PRO A 94 6.27 10.27 -19.56
CA PRO A 94 5.86 9.11 -18.74
C PRO A 94 6.22 9.25 -17.26
N TRP A 95 5.32 8.80 -16.38
CA TRP A 95 5.56 8.68 -14.93
C TRP A 95 6.20 7.31 -14.63
N PRO A 96 7.21 7.20 -13.73
CA PRO A 96 7.83 8.25 -12.91
C PRO A 96 9.08 8.91 -13.55
N GLU A 97 9.38 8.65 -14.83
CA GLU A 97 10.67 8.94 -15.50
C GLU A 97 10.96 10.44 -15.76
N CYS A 98 10.32 11.32 -15.02
CA CYS A 98 10.41 12.74 -15.23
C CYS A 98 11.68 13.29 -14.59
N LYS A 99 12.78 13.22 -15.35
CA LYS A 99 13.96 14.02 -15.06
C LYS A 99 13.60 15.48 -15.30
N ASN A 100 13.25 16.21 -14.24
CA ASN A 100 13.22 17.67 -14.29
C ASN A 100 14.66 18.18 -14.51
N GLY A 101 15.03 18.37 -15.78
CA GLY A 101 16.12 19.22 -16.26
C GLY A 101 17.49 19.14 -15.57
N GLY A 102 18.42 18.42 -16.19
CA GLY A 102 19.83 18.81 -16.27
C GLY A 102 20.72 18.45 -15.09
N GLY A 103 21.06 17.16 -14.97
CA GLY A 103 22.26 16.68 -14.29
C GLY A 103 22.70 15.39 -14.97
N ASP A 104 23.88 15.40 -15.57
CA ASP A 104 24.52 14.18 -16.07
C ASP A 104 24.94 13.34 -14.85
N ASP A 105 24.10 12.38 -14.46
CA ASP A 105 24.42 11.46 -13.38
C ASP A 105 25.12 10.22 -13.94
N ASP A 106 26.45 10.24 -13.84
CA ASP A 106 27.28 9.05 -13.87
C ASP A 106 26.90 8.16 -12.67
N GLY A 107 26.40 6.96 -12.97
CA GLY A 107 26.05 5.95 -11.98
C GLY A 107 27.24 5.55 -11.12
N GLY A 108 27.30 6.12 -9.92
CA GLY A 108 28.22 5.74 -8.85
C GLY A 108 27.55 4.84 -7.83
N ASP A 109 27.75 3.53 -7.97
CA ASP A 109 27.60 2.58 -6.87
C ASP A 109 28.48 3.05 -5.71
N SER A 110 27.85 3.47 -4.61
CA SER A 110 28.56 3.86 -3.38
C SER A 110 28.03 3.06 -2.22
N GLY A 111 28.61 1.86 -2.07
CA GLY A 111 28.54 1.11 -0.84
C GLY A 111 29.10 1.88 0.36
N GLY A 112 28.40 1.78 1.48
CA GLY A 112 28.95 1.75 2.84
C GLY A 112 29.93 2.86 3.26
N SER A 113 29.40 3.95 3.79
CA SER A 113 29.92 4.72 4.93
C SER A 113 28.85 5.77 5.30
N ASP A 114 29.01 6.48 6.42
CA ASP A 114 28.13 7.59 6.85
C ASP A 114 28.10 8.72 5.80
N ALA A 115 27.45 8.49 4.67
CA ALA A 115 27.41 9.43 3.56
C ALA A 115 26.71 10.69 4.05
N ALA A 116 27.44 11.80 4.00
CA ALA A 116 26.91 13.12 4.29
C ALA A 116 25.69 13.40 3.39
N ARG A 117 24.73 14.15 3.93
CA ARG A 117 23.54 14.59 3.19
C ARG A 117 23.95 15.17 1.83
N THR A 118 23.39 14.62 0.76
CA THR A 118 23.65 15.04 -0.62
C THR A 118 22.71 16.15 -1.09
N ALA A 119 21.51 16.25 -0.49
CA ALA A 119 20.52 17.28 -0.77
C ALA A 119 19.83 17.77 0.50
N THR A 120 19.59 19.09 0.58
CA THR A 120 18.81 19.73 1.65
C THR A 120 17.43 20.13 1.15
N PRO A 121 16.38 19.99 1.97
CA PRO A 121 15.03 20.34 1.56
C PRO A 121 14.85 21.85 1.50
N THR A 122 13.88 22.31 0.71
CA THR A 122 13.49 23.73 0.65
C THR A 122 12.69 24.18 1.88
N THR A 123 12.06 23.23 2.57
CA THR A 123 11.40 23.41 3.87
C THR A 123 11.55 22.13 4.69
N GLN A 124 11.78 22.25 6.00
CA GLN A 124 11.85 21.09 6.89
C GLN A 124 10.48 20.61 7.38
N ILE A 125 9.47 21.48 7.33
CA ILE A 125 8.10 21.16 7.72
C ILE A 125 7.20 21.50 6.54
N PRO A 126 6.86 20.51 5.70
CA PRO A 126 5.92 20.69 4.59
C PRO A 126 4.58 21.26 5.06
N TRP A 127 3.85 21.93 4.18
CA TRP A 127 2.58 22.59 4.53
C TRP A 127 1.56 21.60 5.12
N GLY A 128 1.49 20.37 4.59
CA GLY A 128 0.59 19.34 5.10
C GLY A 128 0.90 18.93 6.54
N ILE A 129 2.19 18.84 6.88
CA ILE A 129 2.65 18.60 8.25
C ILE A 129 2.28 19.79 9.15
N ASN A 130 2.46 21.02 8.69
CA ASN A 130 2.00 22.21 9.43
C ASN A 130 0.48 22.17 9.67
N THR A 131 -0.31 21.78 8.68
CA THR A 131 -1.77 21.61 8.82
C THR A 131 -2.10 20.58 9.90
N ILE A 132 -1.50 19.39 9.89
CA ILE A 132 -1.72 18.38 10.95
C ILE A 132 -1.38 18.92 12.35
N TYR A 133 -0.34 19.75 12.45
CA TYR A 133 0.11 20.39 13.68
C TYR A 133 -0.57 21.76 13.95
N LYS A 134 -1.72 22.04 13.32
CA LYS A 134 -2.54 23.25 13.50
C LYS A 134 -1.76 24.55 13.30
N ASN A 135 -0.76 24.54 12.41
CA ASN A 135 0.16 25.65 12.15
C ASN A 135 0.82 26.22 13.43
N SER A 136 1.02 25.37 14.44
CA SER A 136 1.54 25.78 15.75
C SER A 136 3.02 26.21 15.74
N GLY A 137 3.76 25.85 14.69
CA GLY A 137 5.21 26.02 14.62
C GLY A 137 5.99 25.02 15.47
N ALA A 138 5.32 24.01 16.04
CA ALA A 138 5.96 22.92 16.76
C ALA A 138 6.78 22.04 15.81
N VAL A 139 7.96 21.61 16.27
CA VAL A 139 8.72 20.56 15.59
C VAL A 139 7.96 19.23 15.76
N PRO A 140 7.68 18.49 14.66
CA PRO A 140 6.99 17.21 14.75
C PRO A 140 7.71 16.21 15.66
N SER A 141 6.94 15.37 16.34
CA SER A 141 7.43 14.41 17.35
C SER A 141 6.44 13.28 17.62
N GLY A 142 6.88 12.24 18.32
CA GLY A 142 6.04 11.12 18.76
C GLY A 142 5.99 9.96 17.75
N GLY A 143 5.23 8.93 18.10
CA GLY A 143 5.21 7.64 17.39
C GLY A 143 6.20 6.61 17.94
N ASP A 144 6.90 6.90 19.03
CA ASP A 144 7.88 6.00 19.64
C ASP A 144 7.27 4.63 19.95
N GLY A 145 7.97 3.57 19.53
CA GLY A 145 7.53 2.18 19.73
C GLY A 145 6.40 1.72 18.79
N ILE A 146 5.86 2.59 17.95
CA ILE A 146 4.82 2.25 16.98
C ILE A 146 5.47 1.87 15.65
N LYS A 147 5.11 0.70 15.13
CA LYS A 147 5.60 0.23 13.82
C LYS A 147 4.54 0.49 12.75
N VAL A 148 4.94 1.18 11.70
CA VAL A 148 4.12 1.47 10.51
C VAL A 148 4.69 0.70 9.33
N ALA A 149 3.88 -0.19 8.76
CA ALA A 149 4.22 -0.87 7.51
C ALA A 149 3.71 -0.06 6.32
N VAL A 150 4.62 0.33 5.45
CA VAL A 150 4.31 1.02 4.18
C VAL A 150 4.39 -0.02 3.07
N LEU A 151 3.23 -0.36 2.51
CA LEU A 151 3.09 -1.29 1.40
C LEU A 151 2.99 -0.48 0.10
N ASP A 152 4.11 -0.37 -0.61
CA ASP A 152 4.25 0.57 -1.75
C ASP A 152 5.30 0.10 -2.77
N THR A 153 5.94 1.00 -3.51
CA THR A 153 7.01 0.74 -4.50
C THR A 153 8.37 0.41 -3.90
N GLY A 154 8.48 0.44 -2.58
CA GLY A 154 9.73 0.34 -1.83
C GLY A 154 10.08 1.65 -1.13
N VAL A 155 11.25 1.71 -0.49
CA VAL A 155 11.81 2.91 0.11
C VAL A 155 13.31 2.97 -0.22
N ASN A 156 13.84 4.16 -0.52
CA ASN A 156 15.27 4.37 -0.49
C ASN A 156 15.78 4.23 0.96
N LYS A 157 16.31 3.04 1.27
CA LYS A 157 16.77 2.68 2.62
C LYS A 157 17.96 3.50 3.11
N ASP A 158 18.67 4.15 2.20
CA ASP A 158 19.84 4.97 2.49
C ASP A 158 19.48 6.48 2.52
N HIS A 159 18.21 6.84 2.28
CA HIS A 159 17.74 8.21 2.36
C HIS A 159 18.01 8.77 3.76
N PHE A 160 18.68 9.92 3.81
CA PHE A 160 19.28 10.44 5.04
C PHE A 160 18.24 10.71 6.15
N ASP A 161 17.01 11.09 5.76
CA ASP A 161 15.89 11.38 6.67
C ASP A 161 15.05 10.15 7.06
N LEU A 162 15.33 8.97 6.50
CA LEU A 162 14.52 7.76 6.69
C LEU A 162 15.31 6.56 7.23
N LYS A 163 16.61 6.45 6.90
CA LYS A 163 17.44 5.28 7.21
C LYS A 163 17.41 4.87 8.69
N ASN A 164 17.30 5.84 9.60
CA ASN A 164 17.28 5.61 11.05
C ASN A 164 15.95 5.03 11.56
N ARG A 165 14.90 5.06 10.74
CA ARG A 165 13.56 4.59 11.10
C ARG A 165 13.27 3.17 10.59
N ILE A 166 14.04 2.67 9.63
CA ILE A 166 13.77 1.38 8.97
C ILE A 166 14.14 0.22 9.90
N VAL A 167 13.13 -0.55 10.30
CA VAL A 167 13.29 -1.74 11.15
C VAL A 167 13.06 -3.06 10.39
N ASP A 168 12.41 -3.00 9.22
CA ASP A 168 12.24 -4.14 8.32
C ASP A 168 12.15 -3.67 6.86
N CYS A 169 12.67 -4.47 5.93
CA CYS A 169 12.82 -4.10 4.51
C CYS A 169 12.66 -5.37 3.66
N LYS A 170 11.58 -5.46 2.88
CA LYS A 170 11.22 -6.68 2.13
C LYS A 170 10.59 -6.37 0.77
N ASP A 171 10.82 -7.27 -0.19
CA ASP A 171 10.26 -7.21 -1.54
C ASP A 171 9.44 -8.48 -1.79
N PHE A 172 8.14 -8.26 -2.03
CA PHE A 172 7.14 -9.29 -2.27
C PHE A 172 6.93 -9.53 -3.79
N THR A 173 7.46 -8.66 -4.65
CA THR A 173 7.19 -8.69 -6.11
C THR A 173 7.99 -9.74 -6.89
N LYS A 174 8.96 -10.43 -6.24
CA LYS A 174 9.94 -11.31 -6.90
C LYS A 174 9.90 -12.78 -6.45
N GLY A 175 8.76 -13.28 -5.95
CA GLY A 175 8.69 -14.63 -5.36
C GLY A 175 9.15 -14.61 -3.90
N PRO A 176 9.50 -15.75 -3.26
CA PRO A 176 9.48 -15.89 -1.80
C PRO A 176 10.27 -14.77 -1.11
N ASN A 177 9.50 -13.84 -0.51
CA ASN A 177 9.87 -12.57 0.11
C ASN A 177 11.38 -12.36 0.30
N VAL A 178 11.98 -11.51 -0.53
CA VAL A 178 13.43 -11.26 -0.47
C VAL A 178 13.70 -10.26 0.66
N LYS A 179 14.34 -10.75 1.74
CA LYS A 179 14.75 -9.91 2.88
C LYS A 179 15.81 -8.90 2.47
N ASN A 180 15.82 -7.75 3.14
CA ASN A 180 16.75 -6.63 2.91
C ASN A 180 16.76 -6.09 1.48
N ARG A 181 15.63 -6.28 0.77
CA ARG A 181 15.41 -5.77 -0.57
C ARG A 181 14.11 -4.99 -0.53
N CYS A 182 14.18 -3.68 -0.49
CA CYS A 182 13.00 -2.80 -0.55
C CYS A 182 13.31 -1.56 -1.39
N GLN A 183 14.32 -1.63 -2.27
CA GLN A 183 14.73 -0.50 -3.09
C GLN A 183 13.52 0.08 -3.84
N ASP A 184 13.39 1.39 -3.75
CA ASP A 184 12.38 2.13 -4.47
C ASP A 184 12.89 2.52 -5.85
N ASP A 185 12.26 1.98 -6.89
CA ASP A 185 12.60 2.26 -8.28
C ASP A 185 11.66 3.33 -8.89
N ASN A 186 10.70 3.83 -8.11
CA ASN A 186 9.68 4.78 -8.55
C ASN A 186 9.77 6.14 -7.83
N GLY A 187 9.96 6.13 -6.52
CA GLY A 187 9.97 7.33 -5.66
C GLY A 187 8.72 7.46 -4.79
N HIS A 188 7.60 6.91 -5.23
CA HIS A 188 6.31 7.02 -4.54
C HIS A 188 6.37 6.51 -3.09
N GLY A 189 6.86 5.29 -2.85
CA GLY A 189 6.92 4.72 -1.50
C GLY A 189 7.89 5.47 -0.57
N THR A 190 9.00 6.00 -1.10
CA THR A 190 9.91 6.88 -0.33
C THR A 190 9.21 8.17 0.08
N HIS A 191 8.41 8.76 -0.80
CA HIS A 191 7.63 9.97 -0.54
C HIS A 191 6.55 9.76 0.53
N VAL A 192 5.80 8.65 0.41
CA VAL A 192 4.80 8.22 1.40
C VAL A 192 5.46 8.02 2.77
N ALA A 193 6.55 7.24 2.83
CA ALA A 193 7.28 6.99 4.08
C ALA A 193 7.81 8.28 4.72
N GLY A 194 8.32 9.22 3.91
CA GLY A 194 8.80 10.52 4.37
C GLY A 194 7.71 11.34 5.06
N THR A 195 6.50 11.34 4.50
CA THR A 195 5.36 12.07 5.05
C THR A 195 4.94 11.49 6.41
N ILE A 196 5.03 10.18 6.58
CA ILE A 196 4.70 9.51 7.85
C ILE A 196 5.73 9.85 8.93
N LEU A 197 7.02 9.63 8.67
CA LEU A 197 8.02 9.46 9.74
C LEU A 197 9.44 9.92 9.43
N ALA A 198 9.66 10.75 8.40
CA ALA A 198 11.00 11.33 8.21
C ALA A 198 11.47 12.04 9.50
N ASP A 199 12.70 11.77 9.94
CA ASP A 199 13.23 12.19 11.24
C ASP A 199 14.21 13.37 11.15
N ALA A 200 14.19 14.07 10.01
CA ALA A 200 15.13 15.10 9.61
C ALA A 200 16.61 14.66 9.52
N GLY A 201 16.88 13.36 9.65
CA GLY A 201 18.22 12.81 9.62
C GLY A 201 19.04 13.14 10.86
N SER A 202 20.19 12.49 11.01
CA SER A 202 21.06 12.67 12.18
C SER A 202 21.69 14.07 12.30
N ASP A 203 21.68 14.84 11.21
CA ASP A 203 22.16 16.23 11.17
C ASP A 203 21.05 17.26 11.49
N GLY A 204 19.78 16.83 11.56
CA GLY A 204 18.63 17.69 11.82
C GLY A 204 18.31 18.68 10.70
N LEU A 205 18.83 18.46 9.48
CA LEU A 205 18.66 19.37 8.33
C LEU A 205 17.59 18.91 7.33
N GLY A 206 17.02 17.73 7.53
CA GLY A 206 16.03 17.13 6.65
C GLY A 206 14.59 17.57 6.91
N ILE A 207 13.66 16.88 6.27
CA ILE A 207 12.23 17.07 6.54
C ILE A 207 11.77 16.25 7.75
N TYR A 208 10.71 16.71 8.40
CA TYR A 208 9.98 15.95 9.39
C TYR A 208 8.68 15.41 8.81
N GLY A 209 8.41 14.12 9.04
CA GLY A 209 7.10 13.52 8.89
C GLY A 209 6.19 13.82 10.09
N VAL A 210 4.95 13.32 10.06
CA VAL A 210 3.99 13.56 11.16
C VAL A 210 4.44 12.92 12.48
N ALA A 211 4.99 11.71 12.44
CA ALA A 211 5.43 10.93 13.60
C ALA A 211 6.89 10.43 13.44
N PRO A 212 7.89 11.31 13.60
CA PRO A 212 9.30 10.98 13.36
C PRO A 212 9.90 9.98 14.37
N GLY A 213 9.20 9.64 15.47
CA GLY A 213 9.60 8.59 16.40
C GLY A 213 9.18 7.18 15.96
N ALA A 214 8.28 7.06 14.98
CA ALA A 214 7.77 5.78 14.51
C ALA A 214 8.84 4.94 13.79
N SER A 215 8.62 3.62 13.77
CA SER A 215 9.47 2.65 13.08
C SER A 215 8.84 2.22 11.76
N LEU A 216 9.63 2.21 10.69
CA LEU A 216 9.22 1.89 9.33
C LEU A 216 9.47 0.41 8.99
N MET A 217 8.43 -0.30 8.56
CA MET A 217 8.57 -1.52 7.78
C MET A 217 8.34 -1.19 6.29
N ALA A 218 9.41 -1.17 5.50
CA ALA A 218 9.37 -0.82 4.08
C ALA A 218 9.10 -2.07 3.23
N TYR A 219 7.85 -2.25 2.80
CA TYR A 219 7.41 -3.44 2.05
C TYR A 219 7.08 -3.07 0.60
N LYS A 220 7.94 -3.52 -0.31
CA LYS A 220 7.73 -3.37 -1.74
C LYS A 220 6.71 -4.40 -2.23
N VAL A 221 5.55 -3.92 -2.66
CA VAL A 221 4.46 -4.71 -3.25
C VAL A 221 4.12 -4.25 -4.67
N CYS A 222 4.64 -3.08 -5.08
CA CYS A 222 4.45 -2.51 -6.40
C CYS A 222 5.76 -2.55 -7.21
N ALA A 223 5.66 -3.00 -8.47
CA ALA A 223 6.71 -2.89 -9.47
C ALA A 223 6.14 -2.29 -10.76
N SER A 224 5.77 -3.11 -11.74
CA SER A 224 5.01 -2.69 -12.93
C SER A 224 3.50 -2.62 -12.68
N GLY A 225 3.10 -2.35 -11.43
CA GLY A 225 1.78 -2.59 -10.86
C GLY A 225 1.86 -3.36 -9.53
N CYS A 226 0.76 -3.42 -8.80
CA CYS A 226 0.68 -3.94 -7.44
C CYS A 226 -0.23 -5.17 -7.40
N TRP A 227 0.33 -6.38 -7.49
CA TRP A 227 -0.49 -7.59 -7.46
C TRP A 227 -1.13 -7.77 -6.10
N THR A 228 -2.45 -8.01 -6.08
CA THR A 228 -3.17 -8.12 -4.81
C THR A 228 -2.79 -9.33 -3.97
N ASP A 229 -2.19 -10.37 -4.57
CA ASP A 229 -1.64 -11.50 -3.83
C ASP A 229 -0.32 -11.14 -3.12
N ASP A 230 0.51 -10.25 -3.68
CA ASP A 230 1.71 -9.73 -3.02
C ASP A 230 1.34 -8.78 -1.87
N ILE A 231 0.32 -7.93 -2.08
CA ILE A 231 -0.23 -7.06 -1.03
C ILE A 231 -0.75 -7.90 0.14
N ALA A 232 -1.56 -8.94 -0.13
CA ALA A 232 -2.07 -9.84 0.90
C ALA A 232 -0.93 -10.51 1.69
N LYS A 233 0.15 -10.93 1.01
CA LYS A 233 1.33 -11.48 1.67
C LYS A 233 2.11 -10.47 2.50
N ALA A 234 2.18 -9.23 2.07
CA ALA A 234 2.80 -8.17 2.84
C ALA A 234 1.98 -7.81 4.09
N ILE A 235 0.64 -7.85 4.03
CA ILE A 235 -0.24 -7.66 5.18
C ILE A 235 0.01 -8.76 6.23
N ASP A 236 -0.04 -10.03 5.83
CA ASP A 236 0.22 -11.15 6.76
C ASP A 236 1.62 -11.06 7.39
N ALA A 237 2.63 -10.62 6.62
CA ALA A 237 3.99 -10.42 7.11
C ALA A 237 4.11 -9.21 8.06
N ALA A 238 3.34 -8.13 7.82
CA ALA A 238 3.31 -6.95 8.68
C ALA A 238 2.74 -7.30 10.06
N GLY A 239 1.61 -8.00 10.10
CA GLY A 239 1.00 -8.47 11.35
C GLY A 239 1.91 -9.43 12.11
N SER A 240 2.51 -10.39 11.42
CA SER A 240 3.47 -11.33 12.03
C SER A 240 4.70 -10.63 12.63
N ASN A 241 5.09 -9.47 12.11
CA ASN A 241 6.21 -8.67 12.60
C ASN A 241 5.80 -7.59 13.61
N GLY A 242 4.52 -7.54 13.98
CA GLY A 242 3.96 -6.62 14.97
C GLY A 242 3.82 -5.19 14.45
N ALA A 243 3.40 -5.00 13.20
CA ALA A 243 2.93 -3.70 12.74
C ALA A 243 1.69 -3.28 13.54
N SER A 244 1.64 -2.02 13.96
CA SER A 244 0.43 -1.41 14.52
C SER A 244 -0.45 -0.84 13.42
N ILE A 245 0.18 -0.32 12.37
CA ILE A 245 -0.48 0.38 11.26
C ILE A 245 0.05 -0.18 9.94
N VAL A 246 -0.85 -0.37 8.98
CA VAL A 246 -0.51 -0.64 7.57
C VAL A 246 -1.05 0.52 6.74
N SER A 247 -0.14 1.19 6.02
CA SER A 247 -0.43 2.31 5.13
C SER A 247 -0.33 1.84 3.68
N MET A 248 -1.41 2.03 2.91
CA MET A 248 -1.53 1.59 1.51
C MET A 248 -1.95 2.75 0.62
N SER A 249 -0.98 3.42 0.03
CA SER A 249 -1.20 4.51 -0.92
C SER A 249 -1.34 3.97 -2.36
N LEU A 250 -2.22 2.97 -2.53
CA LEU A 250 -2.46 2.22 -3.75
C LEU A 250 -3.91 1.73 -3.80
N GLY A 251 -4.40 1.33 -4.96
CA GLY A 251 -5.73 0.73 -5.06
C GLY A 251 -6.16 0.27 -6.44
N GLY A 252 -7.41 -0.18 -6.54
CA GLY A 252 -8.09 -0.39 -7.82
C GLY A 252 -9.59 -0.69 -7.67
N ASP A 253 -10.28 -0.68 -8.80
CA ASP A 253 -11.75 -0.69 -8.93
C ASP A 253 -12.49 -1.90 -8.34
N SER A 254 -11.79 -2.97 -7.95
CA SER A 254 -12.42 -4.23 -7.53
C SER A 254 -11.81 -4.81 -6.26
N GLU A 255 -12.66 -5.33 -5.39
CA GLU A 255 -12.23 -6.00 -4.15
C GLU A 255 -11.40 -7.25 -4.48
N SER A 256 -10.29 -7.42 -3.77
CA SER A 256 -9.54 -8.68 -3.75
C SER A 256 -9.88 -9.47 -2.50
N SER A 257 -10.42 -10.68 -2.71
CA SER A 257 -10.69 -11.64 -1.62
C SER A 257 -9.43 -11.95 -0.79
N LEU A 258 -8.26 -12.00 -1.44
CA LEU A 258 -6.98 -12.23 -0.76
C LEU A 258 -6.61 -11.10 0.21
N ILE A 259 -6.86 -9.84 -0.18
CA ILE A 259 -6.58 -8.67 0.66
C ILE A 259 -7.59 -8.60 1.80
N ARG A 260 -8.89 -8.74 1.52
CA ARG A 260 -9.92 -8.76 2.57
C ARG A 260 -9.60 -9.83 3.61
N ASP A 261 -9.35 -11.07 3.18
CA ASP A 261 -9.07 -12.15 4.10
C ASP A 261 -7.77 -11.89 4.91
N ALA A 262 -6.77 -11.20 4.34
CA ALA A 262 -5.56 -10.80 5.06
C ALA A 262 -5.82 -9.71 6.11
N ILE A 263 -6.70 -8.73 5.80
CA ILE A 263 -7.15 -7.72 6.77
C ILE A 263 -7.88 -8.41 7.93
N ASP A 264 -8.83 -9.30 7.64
CA ASP A 264 -9.65 -9.98 8.64
C ASP A 264 -8.81 -10.91 9.55
N ARG A 265 -7.73 -11.50 9.04
CA ARG A 265 -6.78 -12.28 9.85
C ARG A 265 -5.92 -11.42 10.78
N ASN A 266 -5.82 -10.12 10.54
CA ASN A 266 -4.95 -9.20 11.27
C ASN A 266 -5.74 -8.04 11.92
N PRO A 267 -6.78 -8.32 12.75
CA PRO A 267 -7.69 -7.31 13.29
C PRO A 267 -7.03 -6.36 14.31
N HIS A 268 -5.79 -6.63 14.70
CA HIS A 268 -5.00 -5.79 15.61
C HIS A 268 -4.28 -4.64 14.91
N ILE A 269 -4.24 -4.65 13.58
CA ILE A 269 -3.61 -3.61 12.76
C ILE A 269 -4.68 -2.57 12.37
N LEU A 270 -4.32 -1.29 12.44
CA LEU A 270 -5.09 -0.24 11.81
C LEU A 270 -4.69 -0.12 10.33
N PHE A 271 -5.62 -0.41 9.43
CA PHE A 271 -5.41 -0.28 7.98
C PHE A 271 -5.88 1.08 7.51
N ILE A 272 -5.03 1.77 6.75
CA ILE A 272 -5.30 3.10 6.21
C ILE A 272 -4.92 3.08 4.74
N ALA A 273 -5.84 3.49 3.87
CA ALA A 273 -5.63 3.44 2.42
C ALA A 273 -6.13 4.69 1.71
N ALA A 274 -5.52 4.96 0.55
CA ALA A 274 -5.95 6.03 -0.33
C ALA A 274 -7.36 5.76 -0.85
N ALA A 275 -8.20 6.80 -0.89
CA ALA A 275 -9.54 6.68 -1.44
C ALA A 275 -9.54 6.50 -2.97
N GLY A 276 -8.48 6.88 -3.68
CA GLY A 276 -8.42 6.87 -5.15
C GLY A 276 -8.42 8.27 -5.76
N ASN A 277 -8.18 8.36 -7.06
CA ASN A 277 -8.00 9.61 -7.80
C ASN A 277 -8.99 9.76 -8.97
N ASP A 278 -10.17 9.11 -8.87
CA ASP A 278 -11.17 8.99 -9.93
C ASP A 278 -12.46 9.77 -9.64
N GLY A 279 -12.36 10.78 -8.77
CA GLY A 279 -13.45 11.70 -8.45
C GLY A 279 -13.88 12.59 -9.63
N PRO A 280 -14.95 13.39 -9.46
CA PRO A 280 -15.69 13.61 -8.22
C PRO A 280 -17.00 12.79 -8.15
N VAL A 281 -17.11 11.68 -8.88
CA VAL A 281 -18.33 10.87 -8.90
C VAL A 281 -18.46 10.10 -7.59
N ASP A 282 -19.61 10.17 -6.91
CA ASP A 282 -19.89 9.40 -5.70
C ASP A 282 -19.73 7.89 -5.94
N GLY A 283 -19.15 7.18 -4.96
CA GLY A 283 -18.84 5.75 -5.06
C GLY A 283 -17.63 5.42 -5.92
N SER A 284 -16.70 6.37 -6.12
CA SER A 284 -15.44 6.20 -6.85
C SER A 284 -14.27 5.75 -5.96
N ILE A 285 -14.53 5.28 -4.74
CA ILE A 285 -13.47 4.79 -3.85
C ILE A 285 -12.86 3.49 -4.38
N ASP A 286 -11.54 3.45 -4.43
CA ASP A 286 -10.76 2.24 -4.74
C ASP A 286 -10.71 1.25 -3.58
N TYR A 287 -10.59 -0.04 -3.89
CA TYR A 287 -10.19 -1.03 -2.91
C TYR A 287 -8.66 -1.01 -2.72
N PRO A 288 -8.13 -1.19 -1.49
CA PRO A 288 -8.84 -1.62 -0.29
C PRO A 288 -9.47 -0.49 0.54
N GLY A 289 -9.33 0.79 0.14
CA GLY A 289 -9.94 1.92 0.86
C GLY A 289 -11.45 1.76 1.04
N ALA A 290 -12.14 1.21 0.05
CA ALA A 290 -13.57 0.94 0.12
C ALA A 290 -13.97 -0.11 1.19
N ASN A 291 -13.05 -0.88 1.77
CA ASN A 291 -13.41 -1.87 2.80
C ASN A 291 -13.76 -1.19 4.13
N ALA A 292 -14.85 -1.60 4.78
CA ALA A 292 -15.30 -1.00 6.05
C ALA A 292 -14.26 -1.07 7.20
N ASN A 293 -13.39 -2.09 7.19
CA ASN A 293 -12.30 -2.27 8.16
C ASN A 293 -11.03 -1.45 7.83
N VAL A 294 -11.10 -0.58 6.81
CA VAL A 294 -9.99 0.27 6.36
C VAL A 294 -10.43 1.72 6.48
N VAL A 295 -9.53 2.58 6.98
CA VAL A 295 -9.72 4.02 6.98
C VAL A 295 -9.41 4.55 5.58
N ALA A 296 -10.42 4.98 4.85
CA ALA A 296 -10.28 5.60 3.54
C ALA A 296 -9.95 7.10 3.67
N VAL A 297 -8.93 7.56 2.94
CA VAL A 297 -8.44 8.93 3.04
C VAL A 297 -8.58 9.68 1.71
N GLY A 298 -9.42 10.72 1.71
CA GLY A 298 -9.57 11.71 0.65
C GLY A 298 -8.50 12.80 0.72
N ALA A 299 -8.37 13.59 -0.34
CA ALA A 299 -7.37 14.65 -0.43
C ALA A 299 -7.99 16.05 -0.25
N ILE A 300 -7.23 16.96 0.36
CA ILE A 300 -7.49 18.40 0.37
C ILE A 300 -6.24 19.19 -0.08
N ASP A 301 -6.45 20.42 -0.52
CA ASP A 301 -5.38 21.38 -0.79
C ASP A 301 -5.07 22.29 0.41
N SER A 302 -4.10 23.20 0.23
CA SER A 302 -3.69 24.14 1.27
C SER A 302 -4.75 25.18 1.64
N GLY A 303 -5.80 25.31 0.83
CA GLY A 303 -6.99 26.11 1.13
C GLY A 303 -8.11 25.28 1.77
N ILE A 304 -7.85 24.04 2.19
CA ILE A 304 -8.84 23.10 2.74
C ILE A 304 -9.96 22.83 1.73
N SER A 305 -9.65 22.91 0.44
CA SER A 305 -10.59 22.57 -0.64
C SER A 305 -10.32 21.16 -1.15
N VAL A 306 -11.39 20.43 -1.44
CA VAL A 306 -11.30 19.08 -1.99
C VAL A 306 -11.08 19.17 -3.51
N PRO A 307 -9.99 18.62 -4.08
CA PRO A 307 -9.79 18.62 -5.51
C PRO A 307 -10.77 17.67 -6.20
N ASN A 308 -11.14 17.99 -7.44
CA ASN A 308 -12.12 17.21 -8.22
C ASN A 308 -11.69 15.75 -8.43
N TRP A 309 -10.39 15.49 -8.57
CA TRP A 309 -9.89 14.14 -8.78
C TRP A 309 -9.94 13.28 -7.51
N SER A 310 -10.03 13.84 -6.31
CA SER A 310 -10.12 12.99 -5.11
C SER A 310 -11.38 12.16 -5.20
N SER A 311 -11.27 10.83 -5.07
CA SER A 311 -12.44 9.96 -5.08
C SER A 311 -13.45 10.35 -4.00
N ARG A 312 -14.71 9.96 -4.22
CA ARG A 312 -15.85 10.22 -3.35
C ARG A 312 -16.44 8.91 -2.86
N GLY A 313 -16.74 8.86 -1.57
CA GLY A 313 -17.53 7.80 -0.98
C GLY A 313 -18.99 7.84 -1.42
N ILE A 314 -19.75 6.90 -0.87
CA ILE A 314 -21.19 7.06 -0.73
C ILE A 314 -21.46 7.70 0.63
N ASN A 315 -22.59 8.39 0.75
CA ASN A 315 -23.08 8.84 2.05
C ASN A 315 -24.55 8.47 2.11
N ASN A 316 -24.87 7.56 3.02
CA ASN A 316 -26.22 7.04 3.22
C ASN A 316 -26.98 7.83 4.33
N GLY A 317 -26.34 8.84 4.93
CA GLY A 317 -26.88 9.67 6.01
C GLY A 317 -26.88 9.01 7.39
N ASP A 318 -26.29 7.82 7.53
CA ASP A 318 -25.98 7.22 8.82
C ASP A 318 -24.56 7.68 9.23
N TYR A 319 -24.39 8.11 10.48
CA TYR A 319 -23.11 8.66 10.96
C TYR A 319 -22.15 7.51 11.33
N PHE A 320 -22.08 6.46 10.50
CA PHE A 320 -21.25 5.29 10.70
C PHE A 320 -20.47 4.99 9.43
N ILE A 321 -19.14 4.85 9.53
CA ILE A 321 -18.33 4.46 8.38
C ILE A 321 -18.62 3.01 7.98
N LEU A 322 -19.17 2.85 6.79
CA LEU A 322 -19.46 1.58 6.14
C LEU A 322 -18.55 1.36 4.91
N GLU A 323 -18.85 0.30 4.16
CA GLU A 323 -18.15 0.01 2.92
C GLU A 323 -18.35 1.18 1.92
N ARG A 324 -17.27 1.60 1.26
CA ARG A 324 -17.21 2.68 0.25
C ARG A 324 -17.46 4.08 0.80
N GLU A 325 -17.11 4.35 2.04
CA GLU A 325 -17.20 5.70 2.63
C GLU A 325 -15.80 6.27 2.89
N VAL A 326 -15.63 7.58 2.67
CA VAL A 326 -14.39 8.28 3.05
C VAL A 326 -14.49 8.56 4.55
N GLU A 327 -13.42 8.34 5.31
CA GLU A 327 -13.43 8.62 6.75
C GLU A 327 -12.76 9.95 7.09
N PHE A 328 -11.70 10.33 6.36
CA PHE A 328 -10.96 11.58 6.58
C PHE A 328 -10.54 12.27 5.27
N GLY A 329 -10.42 13.60 5.32
CA GLY A 329 -9.78 14.41 4.27
C GLY A 329 -8.46 15.00 4.76
N GLU A 330 -7.36 14.71 4.07
CA GLU A 330 -6.01 15.13 4.47
C GLU A 330 -5.19 15.81 3.36
N PRO A 331 -4.14 16.58 3.69
CA PRO A 331 -3.25 17.21 2.72
C PRO A 331 -2.78 16.25 1.62
N GLY A 332 -3.29 16.44 0.40
CA GLY A 332 -3.00 15.58 -0.75
C GLY A 332 -2.63 16.35 -2.02
N VAL A 333 -2.64 17.68 -2.01
CA VAL A 333 -2.25 18.51 -3.15
C VAL A 333 -0.89 19.16 -2.89
N SER A 334 0.05 19.01 -3.83
CA SER A 334 1.38 19.62 -3.73
C SER A 334 2.09 19.29 -2.42
N VAL A 335 2.15 18.01 -2.07
CA VAL A 335 2.78 17.51 -0.86
C VAL A 335 4.26 17.26 -1.14
N TYR A 336 5.12 17.94 -0.37
CA TYR A 336 6.58 17.84 -0.45
C TYR A 336 7.10 16.78 0.52
N SER A 337 7.91 15.85 0.04
CA SER A 337 8.50 14.79 0.88
C SER A 337 9.80 14.22 0.27
N ALA A 338 10.41 13.25 0.94
CA ALA A 338 11.59 12.50 0.52
C ALA A 338 11.39 11.80 -0.84
N TRP A 339 12.48 11.56 -1.57
CA TRP A 339 12.44 10.91 -2.88
C TRP A 339 13.50 9.81 -3.04
N ASN A 340 13.32 8.89 -3.98
CA ASN A 340 14.14 7.67 -4.05
C ASN A 340 15.59 7.88 -4.46
N ASP A 341 15.95 9.03 -5.04
CA ASP A 341 17.32 9.41 -5.39
C ASP A 341 18.09 10.08 -4.23
N GLY A 342 17.48 10.16 -3.04
CA GLY A 342 18.08 10.83 -1.87
C GLY A 342 17.74 12.31 -1.78
N THR A 343 16.93 12.83 -2.71
CA THR A 343 16.45 14.21 -2.75
C THR A 343 14.99 14.31 -2.26
N TYR A 344 14.25 15.31 -2.72
CA TYR A 344 12.88 15.60 -2.31
C TYR A 344 12.03 15.95 -3.52
N ASN A 345 10.74 15.63 -3.47
CA ASN A 345 9.81 15.88 -4.56
C ASN A 345 8.44 16.35 -4.06
N THR A 346 7.72 17.09 -4.91
CA THR A 346 6.36 17.57 -4.66
C THR A 346 5.40 16.88 -5.61
N ILE A 347 4.48 16.08 -5.06
CA ILE A 347 3.44 15.38 -5.84
C ILE A 347 2.07 15.50 -5.18
N SER A 348 1.03 15.10 -5.91
CA SER A 348 -0.35 15.15 -5.45
C SER A 348 -1.03 13.79 -5.58
N GLY A 349 -2.06 13.55 -4.77
CA GLY A 349 -2.89 12.36 -4.80
C GLY A 349 -3.45 12.03 -3.42
N THR A 350 -4.51 11.22 -3.37
CA THR A 350 -4.95 10.60 -2.10
C THR A 350 -3.86 9.72 -1.48
N SER A 351 -2.94 9.22 -2.32
CA SER A 351 -1.67 8.60 -1.90
C SER A 351 -0.81 9.47 -0.98
N MET A 352 -0.87 10.80 -1.12
CA MET A 352 -0.12 11.74 -0.27
C MET A 352 -0.94 12.19 0.95
N ALA A 353 -2.27 12.09 0.89
CA ALA A 353 -3.16 12.34 2.01
C ALA A 353 -3.08 11.20 3.05
N THR A 354 -3.16 9.96 2.60
CA THR A 354 -3.06 8.70 3.39
C THR A 354 -1.93 8.67 4.44
N PRO A 355 -0.67 9.04 4.12
CA PRO A 355 0.42 9.03 5.09
C PRO A 355 0.26 10.07 6.20
N HIS A 356 -0.51 11.15 6.02
CA HIS A 356 -0.78 12.10 7.09
C HIS A 356 -1.62 11.44 8.21
N VAL A 357 -2.72 10.74 7.86
CA VAL A 357 -3.49 9.95 8.83
C VAL A 357 -2.64 8.85 9.43
N SER A 358 -1.82 8.16 8.62
CA SER A 358 -0.97 7.06 9.11
C SER A 358 0.05 7.53 10.14
N GLY A 359 0.68 8.68 9.92
CA GLY A 359 1.57 9.28 10.89
C GLY A 359 0.82 9.82 12.12
N LEU A 360 -0.35 10.44 11.95
CA LEU A 360 -1.17 10.90 13.07
C LEU A 360 -1.59 9.73 13.96
N ALA A 361 -2.09 8.64 13.37
CA ALA A 361 -2.43 7.40 14.06
C ALA A 361 -1.25 6.83 14.86
N ALA A 362 -0.04 6.88 14.31
CA ALA A 362 1.15 6.45 15.02
C ALA A 362 1.45 7.35 16.22
N LYS A 363 1.30 8.67 16.05
CA LYS A 363 1.52 9.66 17.12
C LYS A 363 0.52 9.49 18.26
N VAL A 364 -0.75 9.22 17.95
CA VAL A 364 -1.85 9.16 18.93
C VAL A 364 -2.34 7.74 19.23
N TRP A 365 -1.49 6.73 19.02
CA TRP A 365 -1.85 5.33 19.20
C TRP A 365 -2.45 5.04 20.59
N GLN A 366 -3.65 4.46 20.62
CA GLN A 366 -4.41 4.18 21.85
C GLN A 366 -4.21 2.75 22.38
N GLY A 367 -3.15 2.06 21.92
CA GLY A 367 -2.84 0.70 22.33
C GLY A 367 -3.42 -0.39 21.41
N ASN A 368 -4.52 -0.10 20.69
CA ASN A 368 -5.07 -0.98 19.66
C ASN A 368 -5.70 -0.19 18.49
N ALA A 369 -5.98 -0.89 17.39
CA ALA A 369 -6.49 -0.30 16.15
C ALA A 369 -7.85 0.38 16.31
N GLN A 370 -8.80 -0.28 16.98
CA GLN A 370 -10.17 0.22 17.13
C GLN A 370 -10.22 1.51 17.96
N ASP A 371 -9.57 1.52 19.12
CA ASP A 371 -9.55 2.70 19.99
C ASP A 371 -8.79 3.85 19.32
N THR A 372 -7.74 3.54 18.53
CA THR A 372 -7.02 4.57 17.76
C THR A 372 -7.90 5.17 16.67
N ARG A 373 -8.64 4.35 15.90
CA ARG A 373 -9.60 4.84 14.88
C ARG A 373 -10.68 5.71 15.52
N THR A 374 -11.28 5.27 16.62
CA THR A 374 -12.26 6.06 17.38
C THR A 374 -11.67 7.37 17.90
N TYR A 375 -10.41 7.36 18.37
CA TYR A 375 -9.77 8.59 18.83
C TYR A 375 -9.47 9.56 17.69
N LEU A 376 -9.04 9.07 16.51
CA LEU A 376 -8.89 9.89 15.31
C LEU A 376 -10.20 10.58 14.93
N ASN A 377 -11.33 9.85 14.93
CA ASN A 377 -12.66 10.43 14.67
C ASN A 377 -12.98 11.55 15.67
N SER A 378 -12.61 11.40 16.94
CA SER A 378 -12.82 12.46 17.94
C SER A 378 -11.93 13.69 17.76
N LEU A 379 -10.84 13.58 16.99
CA LEU A 379 -9.93 14.69 16.67
C LEU A 379 -10.30 15.40 15.37
N ALA A 380 -11.22 14.84 14.58
CA ALA A 380 -11.60 15.37 13.28
C ALA A 380 -12.35 16.71 13.40
N SER A 381 -11.88 17.69 12.64
CA SER A 381 -12.62 18.92 12.39
C SER A 381 -13.41 18.79 11.10
N ASP A 382 -14.71 19.00 11.16
CA ASP A 382 -15.58 19.06 9.98
C ASP A 382 -15.18 20.25 9.09
N ILE A 383 -14.82 19.97 7.83
CA ILE A 383 -14.16 20.93 6.92
C ILE A 383 -14.82 21.07 5.54
N TRP A 384 -15.86 20.28 5.23
CA TRP A 384 -16.52 20.37 3.93
C TRP A 384 -18.03 20.61 4.05
N THR A 385 -18.85 19.56 4.08
CA THR A 385 -20.29 19.71 4.34
C THR A 385 -20.59 19.21 5.74
N VAL A 386 -21.47 19.92 6.45
CA VAL A 386 -21.75 19.63 7.86
C VAL A 386 -22.08 18.14 8.10
N GLY A 387 -21.32 17.51 8.98
CA GLY A 387 -21.46 16.10 9.33
C GLY A 387 -20.57 15.18 8.50
N ASP A 388 -20.90 13.89 8.49
CA ASP A 388 -20.22 12.92 7.62
C ASP A 388 -20.55 13.21 6.14
N ASP A 389 -19.53 13.22 5.28
CA ASP A 389 -19.63 13.64 3.88
C ASP A 389 -18.83 12.76 2.90
N THR A 390 -19.21 12.81 1.62
CA THR A 390 -18.64 11.90 0.61
C THR A 390 -17.17 12.18 0.27
N ALA A 391 -16.59 13.30 0.69
CA ALA A 391 -15.27 13.74 0.27
C ALA A 391 -14.21 13.71 1.37
N THR A 392 -14.61 14.04 2.60
CA THR A 392 -13.74 14.16 3.77
C THR A 392 -14.24 13.35 4.96
N GLY A 393 -15.38 12.66 4.86
CA GLY A 393 -15.91 11.84 5.93
C GLY A 393 -16.22 12.67 7.17
N PHE A 394 -15.62 12.31 8.31
CA PHE A 394 -15.69 13.11 9.54
C PHE A 394 -14.84 14.40 9.51
N GLY A 395 -14.02 14.56 8.48
CA GLY A 395 -13.22 15.76 8.23
C GLY A 395 -11.72 15.55 8.44
N LEU A 396 -11.06 16.54 9.05
CA LEU A 396 -9.60 16.64 9.17
C LEU A 396 -9.15 16.38 10.60
N PRO A 397 -8.67 15.17 10.95
CA PRO A 397 -8.08 14.90 12.25
C PRO A 397 -6.72 15.58 12.38
N GLN A 398 -6.46 16.17 13.54
CA GLN A 398 -5.23 16.92 13.80
C GLN A 398 -4.63 16.55 15.16
N VAL A 399 -3.38 16.93 15.38
CA VAL A 399 -2.73 16.77 16.69
C VAL A 399 -3.57 17.49 17.77
N PRO A 400 -3.87 16.84 18.90
CA PRO A 400 -4.70 17.42 19.97
C PRO A 400 -4.14 18.74 20.50
#